data_AF-A0ABD7V347-F1
#
_entry.id   AF-A0ABD7V347-F1
#
_cell.length_a   1.000
_cell.length_b   1.000
_cell.length_c   1.000
_cell.angle_alpha   90.00
_cell.angle_beta   90.00
_cell.angle_gamma   90.00
#
_symmetry.space_group_name_H-M   'P 1'
#
loop_
_entity.id
_entity.type
_entity.pdbx_description
1 polymer ?
#
loop_
_entity_poly.entity_id
_entity_poly.type
_entity_poly.pdbx_seq_one_letter_code
_entity_poly.pdbx_strand_id
1 'polypeptide(L)'
;MTVGQDSPVVAHSTFLGRPARIGSWDELSQGTFRAAKARIEAGDHRAAADLLEVSLEEADELRDVYERWPAEVARWLTGRGVDPAELEREQDRLRSVIGDVAMTGIQAEWPEYRDAALDAARRCRDGDSRAIELVDEVHAIWLGIHDRAVDRVAGHIDIAVRLCGEDILGELWDFLMADWYDAHERRFSPENQPWQVSANQLMVAIVDGFHAHLVGRDRQGDLEMIEEPDRIGFRFAPCGSGGRMLDAEVTGGEPRSAAPYGFATTTRRHDWAWNEVGICSYCVHCCQLNVVMPIDRIGFPTRVIDPPIWTGHPGAATACTWWVYRDPSLVPDSVYHRVGRTPGNRGGKA
;
A
#
# COMPACT_ATOMS: atom_id res chain seq x y z
N MET A 1 30.06 3.44 11.35
CA MET A 1 30.65 2.24 10.71
C MET A 1 30.49 2.43 9.22
N THR A 2 31.58 2.45 8.47
CA THR A 2 31.53 2.51 6.99
C THR A 2 30.94 1.20 6.49
N VAL A 3 29.72 1.26 5.93
CA VAL A 3 29.12 0.17 5.17
C VAL A 3 30.12 -0.19 4.07
N GLY A 4 30.62 -1.41 4.07
CA GLY A 4 31.60 -1.86 3.06
C GLY A 4 31.00 -1.72 1.66
N GLN A 5 31.77 -1.19 0.72
CA GLN A 5 31.40 -0.99 -0.69
C GLN A 5 31.03 -2.30 -1.44
N ASP A 6 31.05 -3.46 -0.77
CA ASP A 6 30.83 -4.79 -1.36
C ASP A 6 29.70 -5.60 -0.69
N SER A 7 28.98 -5.05 0.28
CA SER A 7 27.86 -5.78 0.90
C SER A 7 26.63 -5.78 -0.03
N PRO A 8 26.02 -6.94 -0.31
CA PRO A 8 24.82 -6.99 -1.14
C PRO A 8 23.67 -6.22 -0.48
N VAL A 9 22.98 -5.40 -1.26
CA VAL A 9 21.79 -4.63 -0.83
C VAL A 9 20.48 -5.33 -1.21
N VAL A 10 20.55 -6.35 -2.06
CA VAL A 10 19.44 -7.17 -2.52
C VAL A 10 19.83 -8.64 -2.40
N ALA A 11 18.90 -9.47 -1.93
CA ALA A 11 19.04 -10.93 -1.93
C ALA A 11 17.69 -11.60 -2.17
N HIS A 12 17.70 -12.89 -2.50
CA HIS A 12 16.45 -13.64 -2.63
C HIS A 12 15.77 -13.81 -1.27
N SER A 13 14.55 -13.28 -1.15
CA SER A 13 13.71 -13.48 0.03
C SER A 13 12.90 -14.75 -0.14
N THR A 14 13.16 -15.77 0.69
CA THR A 14 12.32 -16.99 0.71
C THR A 14 10.87 -16.68 1.10
N PHE A 15 10.67 -15.60 1.87
CA PHE A 15 9.35 -15.13 2.23
C PHE A 15 8.62 -14.55 1.01
N LEU A 16 9.22 -13.60 0.29
CA LEU A 16 8.58 -12.96 -0.86
C LEU A 16 8.62 -13.85 -2.12
N GLY A 17 9.50 -14.86 -2.17
CA GLY A 17 9.71 -15.72 -3.33
C GLY A 17 10.44 -15.04 -4.49
N ARG A 18 11.04 -13.87 -4.25
CA ARG A 18 11.69 -13.01 -5.25
C ARG A 18 12.86 -12.24 -4.65
N PRO A 19 13.71 -11.59 -5.47
CA PRO A 19 14.69 -10.62 -4.97
C PRO A 19 14.00 -9.52 -4.14
N ALA A 20 14.62 -9.16 -3.03
CA ALA A 20 14.14 -8.11 -2.14
C ALA A 20 15.33 -7.42 -1.47
N ARG A 21 15.10 -6.19 -1.01
CA ARG A 21 16.10 -5.42 -0.26
C ARG A 21 16.45 -6.12 1.04
N ILE A 22 17.73 -6.08 1.40
CA ILE A 22 18.26 -6.56 2.68
C ILE A 22 19.04 -5.46 3.38
N GLY A 23 19.04 -5.50 4.70
CA GLY A 23 19.73 -4.51 5.53
C GLY A 23 19.17 -4.45 6.94
N SER A 24 19.70 -3.54 7.73
CA SER A 24 19.10 -3.12 8.99
C SER A 24 17.75 -2.42 8.76
N TRP A 25 16.90 -2.34 9.78
CA TRP A 25 15.65 -1.59 9.67
C TRP A 25 15.86 -0.11 9.38
N ASP A 26 16.96 0.48 9.85
CA ASP A 26 17.32 1.86 9.52
C ASP A 26 17.59 2.00 8.00
N GLU A 27 18.32 1.08 7.39
CA GLU A 27 18.55 1.08 5.93
C GLU A 27 17.29 0.78 5.13
N LEU A 28 16.46 -0.14 5.63
CA LEU A 28 15.20 -0.54 5.03
C LEU A 28 14.09 0.49 5.22
N SER A 29 14.22 1.45 6.14
CA SER A 29 13.27 2.54 6.31
C SER A 29 13.44 3.64 5.25
N GLN A 30 14.53 3.63 4.49
CA GLN A 30 14.79 4.57 3.42
C GLN A 30 14.21 4.05 2.10
N GLY A 31 13.55 4.92 1.35
CA GLY A 31 12.99 4.61 0.05
C GLY A 31 14.02 4.13 -0.98
N THR A 32 13.59 3.28 -1.92
CA THR A 32 14.49 2.58 -2.86
C THR A 32 15.27 3.55 -3.76
N PHE A 33 14.62 4.60 -4.27
CA PHE A 33 15.28 5.60 -5.13
C PHE A 33 16.25 6.49 -4.35
N ARG A 34 15.91 6.89 -3.11
CA ARG A 34 16.82 7.60 -2.20
C ARG A 34 18.06 6.75 -1.90
N ALA A 35 17.85 5.47 -1.57
CA ALA A 35 18.93 4.53 -1.31
C ALA A 35 19.84 4.34 -2.54
N ALA A 36 19.28 4.24 -3.74
CA ALA A 36 20.05 4.13 -4.98
C ALA A 36 20.95 5.35 -5.19
N LYS A 37 20.43 6.57 -4.99
CA LYS A 37 21.22 7.82 -5.08
C LYS A 37 22.35 7.86 -4.07
N ALA A 38 22.08 7.50 -2.82
CA ALA A 38 23.12 7.44 -1.78
C ALA A 38 24.24 6.44 -2.13
N ARG A 39 23.91 5.33 -2.79
CA ARG A 39 24.90 4.35 -3.28
C ARG A 39 25.75 4.92 -4.42
N ILE A 40 25.16 5.67 -5.35
CA ILE A 40 25.90 6.37 -6.41
C ILE A 40 26.89 7.38 -5.81
N GLU A 41 26.45 8.19 -4.84
CA GLU A 41 27.30 9.17 -4.15
C GLU A 41 28.47 8.50 -3.39
N ALA A 42 28.26 7.30 -2.87
CA ALA A 42 29.29 6.48 -2.22
C ALA A 42 30.21 5.73 -3.20
N GLY A 43 30.00 5.87 -4.51
CA GLY A 43 30.74 5.15 -5.56
C GLY A 43 30.35 3.68 -5.72
N ASP A 44 29.29 3.22 -5.05
CA ASP A 44 28.77 1.86 -5.12
C ASP A 44 27.70 1.75 -6.22
N HIS A 45 28.16 1.93 -7.46
CA HIS A 45 27.31 1.95 -8.65
C HIS A 45 26.57 0.63 -8.91
N ARG A 46 27.14 -0.48 -8.45
CA ARG A 46 26.51 -1.81 -8.59
C ARG A 46 25.33 -1.95 -7.65
N ALA A 47 25.47 -1.59 -6.37
CA ALA A 47 24.35 -1.61 -5.45
C ALA A 47 23.21 -0.66 -5.88
N ALA A 48 23.54 0.50 -6.45
CA ALA A 48 22.54 1.41 -7.01
C ALA A 48 21.75 0.75 -8.15
N ALA A 49 22.42 0.02 -9.05
CA ALA A 49 21.77 -0.70 -10.13
C ALA A 49 20.88 -1.84 -9.61
N ASP A 50 21.34 -2.60 -8.62
CA ASP A 50 20.56 -3.67 -8.00
C ASP A 50 19.28 -3.12 -7.33
N LEU A 51 19.34 -1.90 -6.74
CA LEU A 51 18.18 -1.21 -6.17
C LEU A 51 17.17 -0.73 -7.24
N LEU A 52 17.65 -0.29 -8.41
CA LEU A 52 16.78 0.06 -9.53
C LEU A 52 16.09 -1.16 -10.15
N GLU A 53 16.74 -2.33 -10.11
CA GLU A 53 16.14 -3.57 -10.59
C GLU A 53 15.11 -4.11 -9.60
N VAL A 54 15.41 -4.10 -8.29
CA VAL A 54 14.46 -4.56 -7.27
C VAL A 54 13.24 -3.64 -7.15
N SER A 55 13.32 -2.36 -7.56
CA SER A 55 12.15 -1.48 -7.58
C SER A 55 11.07 -1.95 -8.57
N LEU A 56 11.43 -2.78 -9.56
CA LEU A 56 10.45 -3.44 -10.44
C LEU A 56 9.69 -4.55 -9.68
N GLU A 57 10.40 -5.32 -8.87
CA GLU A 57 9.84 -6.38 -8.04
C GLU A 57 8.92 -5.83 -6.94
N GLU A 58 9.31 -4.72 -6.30
CA GLU A 58 8.47 -4.00 -5.33
C GLU A 58 7.18 -3.47 -6.01
N ALA A 59 7.29 -2.97 -7.25
CA ALA A 59 6.17 -2.40 -8.00
C ALA A 59 5.25 -3.45 -8.65
N ASP A 60 5.71 -4.69 -8.87
CA ASP A 60 4.99 -5.72 -9.61
C ASP A 60 3.68 -6.14 -8.92
N GLU A 61 3.70 -6.23 -7.58
CA GLU A 61 2.51 -6.53 -6.78
C GLU A 61 1.43 -5.47 -6.97
N LEU A 62 1.81 -4.18 -6.96
CA LEU A 62 0.91 -3.06 -7.21
C LEU A 62 0.37 -3.09 -8.63
N ARG A 63 1.22 -3.41 -9.61
CA ARG A 63 0.82 -3.54 -11.00
C ARG A 63 -0.27 -4.59 -11.18
N ASP A 64 -0.15 -5.75 -10.53
CA ASP A 64 -1.19 -6.79 -10.60
C ASP A 64 -2.52 -6.31 -10.02
N VAL A 65 -2.50 -5.83 -8.78
CA VAL A 65 -3.76 -5.46 -8.09
C VAL A 65 -4.43 -4.23 -8.66
N TYR A 66 -3.66 -3.22 -9.06
CA TYR A 66 -4.22 -1.99 -9.61
C TYR A 66 -4.75 -2.14 -11.03
N GLU A 67 -4.26 -3.15 -11.77
CA GLU A 67 -4.89 -3.51 -13.04
C GLU A 67 -6.19 -4.31 -12.81
N ARG A 68 -6.15 -5.29 -11.91
CA ARG A 68 -7.24 -6.25 -11.72
C ARG A 68 -8.45 -5.64 -11.02
N TRP A 69 -8.26 -4.91 -9.92
CA TRP A 69 -9.38 -4.45 -9.08
C TRP A 69 -10.42 -3.59 -9.81
N PRO A 70 -10.07 -2.62 -10.67
CA PRO A 70 -11.08 -1.84 -11.42
C PRO A 70 -12.05 -2.71 -12.23
N ALA A 71 -11.52 -3.72 -12.93
CA ALA A 71 -12.32 -4.65 -13.71
C ALA A 71 -13.19 -5.55 -12.81
N GLU A 72 -12.62 -6.00 -11.69
CA GLU A 72 -13.31 -6.82 -10.70
C GLU A 72 -14.46 -6.08 -10.00
N VAL A 73 -14.29 -4.80 -9.70
CA VAL A 73 -15.37 -3.94 -9.17
C VAL A 73 -16.53 -3.86 -10.17
N ALA A 74 -16.25 -3.60 -11.45
CA ALA A 74 -17.27 -3.54 -12.49
C ALA A 74 -18.01 -4.88 -12.66
N ARG A 75 -17.28 -6.00 -12.61
CA ARG A 75 -17.83 -7.36 -12.64
C ARG A 75 -18.74 -7.62 -11.44
N TRP A 76 -18.30 -7.24 -10.25
CA TRP A 76 -19.07 -7.39 -9.01
C TRP A 76 -20.36 -6.59 -9.04
N LEU A 77 -20.33 -5.32 -9.49
CA LEU A 77 -21.52 -4.47 -9.63
C LEU A 77 -22.52 -5.06 -10.63
N THR A 78 -22.03 -5.54 -11.78
CA THR A 78 -22.88 -6.23 -12.78
C THR A 78 -23.54 -7.47 -12.20
N GLY A 79 -22.78 -8.28 -11.44
CA GLY A 79 -23.28 -9.47 -10.75
C GLY A 79 -24.37 -9.16 -9.71
N ARG A 80 -24.39 -7.93 -9.17
CA ARG A 80 -25.43 -7.44 -8.25
C ARG A 80 -26.64 -6.83 -8.95
N GLY A 81 -26.65 -6.80 -10.28
CA GLY A 81 -27.77 -6.27 -11.06
C GLY A 81 -27.79 -4.75 -11.20
N VAL A 82 -26.65 -4.08 -11.03
CA VAL A 82 -26.51 -2.66 -11.42
C VAL A 82 -26.76 -2.53 -12.92
N ASP A 83 -27.53 -1.52 -13.33
CA ASP A 83 -27.83 -1.27 -14.73
C ASP A 83 -26.51 -0.97 -15.50
N PRO A 84 -26.18 -1.73 -16.56
CA PRO A 84 -24.99 -1.46 -17.37
C PRO A 84 -24.90 -0.03 -17.88
N ALA A 85 -26.04 0.61 -18.20
CA ALA A 85 -26.05 1.99 -18.65
C ALA A 85 -25.74 2.99 -17.53
N GLU A 86 -26.08 2.68 -16.28
CA GLU A 86 -25.69 3.49 -15.10
C GLU A 86 -24.20 3.33 -14.80
N LEU A 87 -23.69 2.10 -14.88
CA LEU A 87 -22.27 1.82 -14.69
C LEU A 87 -21.41 2.54 -15.73
N GLU A 88 -21.79 2.49 -17.01
CA GLU A 88 -21.09 3.19 -18.09
C GLU A 88 -21.07 4.71 -17.87
N ARG A 89 -22.20 5.31 -17.46
CA ARG A 89 -22.25 6.75 -17.12
C ARG A 89 -21.31 7.14 -16.00
N GLU A 90 -21.22 6.32 -14.95
CA GLU A 90 -20.30 6.59 -13.84
C GLU A 90 -18.83 6.36 -14.22
N GLN A 91 -18.55 5.42 -15.13
CA GLN A 91 -17.21 5.24 -15.70
C GLN A 91 -16.79 6.41 -16.60
N ASP A 92 -17.72 6.97 -17.38
CA ASP A 92 -17.49 8.18 -18.17
C ASP A 92 -17.25 9.40 -17.29
N ARG A 93 -18.01 9.54 -16.19
CA ARG A 93 -17.77 10.57 -15.19
C ARG A 93 -16.37 10.40 -14.59
N LEU A 94 -16.00 9.19 -14.18
CA LEU A 94 -14.66 8.92 -13.62
C LEU A 94 -13.57 9.31 -14.62
N ARG A 95 -13.70 8.88 -15.88
CA ARG A 95 -12.79 9.25 -16.98
C ARG A 95 -12.64 10.76 -17.11
N SER A 96 -13.73 11.53 -16.99
CA SER A 96 -13.69 12.99 -17.10
C SER A 96 -12.88 13.66 -15.99
N VAL A 97 -12.73 13.02 -14.81
CA VAL A 97 -11.99 13.60 -13.67
C VAL A 97 -10.57 13.06 -13.52
N ILE A 98 -10.30 11.80 -13.87
CA ILE A 98 -8.93 11.21 -13.77
C ILE A 98 -8.18 11.14 -15.11
N GLY A 99 -8.88 11.36 -16.23
CA GLY A 99 -8.31 11.35 -17.58
C GLY A 99 -8.15 9.95 -18.20
N ASP A 100 -7.94 9.94 -19.52
CA ASP A 100 -7.87 8.70 -20.31
C ASP A 100 -6.66 7.83 -19.99
N VAL A 101 -5.52 8.44 -19.67
CA VAL A 101 -4.29 7.71 -19.33
C VAL A 101 -4.54 6.84 -18.10
N ALA A 102 -5.08 7.42 -17.02
CA ALA A 102 -5.41 6.68 -15.81
C ALA A 102 -6.47 5.59 -16.06
N MET A 103 -7.47 5.86 -16.91
CA MET A 103 -8.49 4.86 -17.25
C MET A 103 -7.97 3.69 -18.09
N THR A 104 -6.88 3.87 -18.83
CA THR A 104 -6.28 2.82 -19.67
C THR A 104 -5.65 1.72 -18.82
N GLY A 105 -5.13 2.07 -17.64
CA GLY A 105 -4.59 1.11 -16.68
C GLY A 105 -3.06 1.05 -16.65
N ILE A 106 -2.56 0.54 -15.52
CA ILE A 106 -1.14 0.50 -15.21
C ILE A 106 -0.34 -0.37 -16.19
N GLN A 107 -0.96 -1.42 -16.76
CA GLN A 107 -0.27 -2.28 -17.73
C GLN A 107 0.13 -1.55 -19.01
N ALA A 108 -0.63 -0.54 -19.43
CA ALA A 108 -0.31 0.23 -20.63
C ALA A 108 0.95 1.10 -20.46
N GLU A 109 1.21 1.53 -19.23
CA GLU A 109 2.34 2.41 -18.88
C GLU A 109 3.55 1.62 -18.33
N TRP A 110 3.34 0.38 -17.91
CA TRP A 110 4.38 -0.47 -17.33
C TRP A 110 5.67 -0.58 -18.17
N PRO A 111 5.64 -0.72 -19.51
CA PRO A 111 6.86 -0.77 -20.31
C PRO A 111 7.74 0.47 -20.14
N GLU A 112 7.14 1.66 -19.95
CA GLU A 112 7.88 2.91 -19.74
C GLU A 112 8.72 2.86 -18.47
N TYR A 113 8.11 2.47 -17.34
CA TYR A 113 8.82 2.32 -16.08
C TYR A 113 9.88 1.22 -16.13
N ARG A 114 9.52 0.05 -16.66
CA ARG A 114 10.44 -1.08 -16.79
C ARG A 114 11.68 -0.70 -17.60
N ASP A 115 11.47 -0.12 -18.78
CA ASP A 115 12.56 0.20 -19.69
C ASP A 115 13.44 1.31 -19.11
N ALA A 116 12.86 2.32 -18.46
CA ALA A 116 13.60 3.37 -17.76
C ALA A 116 14.43 2.83 -16.59
N ALA A 117 13.86 1.96 -15.75
CA ALA A 117 14.57 1.38 -14.60
C ALA A 117 15.75 0.50 -15.04
N LEU A 118 15.55 -0.35 -16.05
CA LEU A 118 16.62 -1.20 -16.60
C LEU A 118 17.69 -0.39 -17.33
N ASP A 119 17.30 0.70 -18.01
CA ASP A 119 18.24 1.63 -18.62
C ASP A 119 19.11 2.31 -17.56
N ALA A 120 18.48 2.91 -16.55
CA ALA A 120 19.15 3.55 -15.44
C ALA A 120 20.07 2.58 -14.70
N ALA A 121 19.64 1.34 -14.42
CA ALA A 121 20.46 0.32 -13.79
C ALA A 121 21.72 0.00 -14.60
N ARG A 122 21.59 -0.13 -15.93
CA ARG A 122 22.74 -0.33 -16.82
C ARG A 122 23.69 0.87 -16.80
N ARG A 123 23.16 2.09 -16.90
CA ARG A 123 23.96 3.33 -16.89
C ARG A 123 24.65 3.57 -15.55
N CYS A 124 24.02 3.20 -14.44
CA CYS A 124 24.65 3.14 -13.13
C CYS A 124 25.88 2.24 -13.17
N ARG A 125 25.75 0.98 -13.62
CA ARG A 125 26.89 0.04 -13.72
C ARG A 125 28.04 0.55 -14.59
N ASP A 126 27.73 1.28 -15.65
CA ASP A 126 28.72 1.88 -16.55
C ASP A 126 29.41 3.13 -15.96
N GLY A 127 29.01 3.58 -14.76
CA GLY A 127 29.57 4.75 -14.10
C GLY A 127 29.17 6.07 -14.77
N ASP A 128 27.98 6.13 -15.37
CA ASP A 128 27.49 7.34 -16.01
C ASP A 128 27.38 8.50 -15.01
N SER A 129 27.98 9.65 -15.38
CA SER A 129 27.86 10.90 -14.63
C SER A 129 26.42 11.38 -14.42
N ARG A 130 25.47 10.94 -15.25
CA ARG A 130 24.04 11.27 -15.15
C ARG A 130 23.22 10.27 -14.32
N ALA A 131 23.85 9.28 -13.67
CA ALA A 131 23.14 8.23 -12.96
C ALA A 131 22.13 8.74 -11.91
N ILE A 132 22.44 9.81 -11.18
CA ILE A 132 21.52 10.40 -10.20
C ILE A 132 20.28 10.99 -10.88
N GLU A 133 20.47 11.70 -12.00
CA GLU A 133 19.35 12.26 -12.79
C GLU A 133 18.44 11.14 -13.32
N LEU A 134 19.04 10.04 -13.79
CA LEU A 134 18.29 8.88 -14.28
C LEU A 134 17.47 8.22 -13.16
N VAL A 135 17.98 8.16 -11.93
CA VAL A 135 17.20 7.67 -10.78
C VAL A 135 15.99 8.57 -10.51
N ASP A 136 16.16 9.89 -10.57
CA ASP A 136 15.06 10.85 -10.40
C ASP A 136 14.03 10.75 -11.54
N GLU A 137 14.47 10.52 -12.78
CA GLU A 137 13.59 10.25 -13.93
C GLU A 137 12.77 8.97 -13.73
N VAL A 138 13.40 7.87 -13.32
CA VAL A 138 12.72 6.59 -13.03
C VAL A 138 11.71 6.75 -11.90
N HIS A 139 12.08 7.45 -10.83
CA HIS A 139 11.19 7.75 -9.71
C HIS A 139 9.97 8.55 -10.17
N ALA A 140 10.16 9.60 -10.97
CA ALA A 140 9.07 10.42 -11.49
C ALA A 140 8.12 9.64 -12.40
N ILE A 141 8.64 8.75 -13.24
CA ILE A 141 7.84 7.85 -14.08
C ILE A 141 6.96 6.94 -13.20
N TRP A 142 7.57 6.25 -12.23
CA TRP A 142 6.81 5.37 -11.33
C TRP A 142 5.78 6.13 -10.51
N LEU A 143 6.14 7.29 -9.96
CA LEU A 143 5.21 8.14 -9.21
C LEU A 143 3.98 8.51 -10.04
N GLY A 144 4.17 8.92 -11.30
CA GLY A 144 3.07 9.24 -12.19
C GLY A 144 2.15 8.03 -12.44
N ILE A 145 2.74 6.87 -12.74
CA ILE A 145 2.00 5.63 -13.02
C ILE A 145 1.24 5.17 -11.78
N HIS A 146 1.92 5.08 -10.63
CA HIS A 146 1.32 4.73 -9.34
C HIS A 146 0.13 5.63 -9.02
N ASP A 147 0.31 6.95 -9.16
CA ASP A 147 -0.71 7.92 -8.77
C ASP A 147 -1.96 7.83 -9.64
N ARG A 148 -1.80 7.62 -10.95
CA ARG A 148 -2.91 7.35 -11.87
C ARG A 148 -3.60 6.02 -11.57
N ALA A 149 -2.84 4.98 -11.26
CA ALA A 149 -3.38 3.66 -10.95
C ALA A 149 -4.20 3.67 -9.64
N VAL A 150 -3.70 4.35 -8.60
CA VAL A 150 -4.45 4.58 -7.35
C VAL A 150 -5.74 5.35 -7.61
N ASP A 151 -5.68 6.43 -8.38
CA ASP A 151 -6.85 7.24 -8.72
C ASP A 151 -7.91 6.39 -9.47
N ARG A 152 -7.48 5.50 -10.37
CA ARG A 152 -8.36 4.55 -11.08
C ARG A 152 -9.03 3.58 -10.12
N VAL A 153 -8.26 2.93 -9.22
CA VAL A 153 -8.82 1.99 -8.24
C VAL A 153 -9.80 2.68 -7.32
N ALA A 154 -9.39 3.76 -6.65
CA ALA A 154 -10.24 4.49 -5.72
C ALA A 154 -11.50 5.04 -6.42
N GLY A 155 -11.37 5.49 -7.67
CA GLY A 155 -12.49 5.91 -8.50
C GLY A 155 -13.49 4.79 -8.77
N HIS A 156 -13.05 3.56 -9.06
CA HIS A 156 -13.97 2.43 -9.26
C HIS A 156 -14.68 2.04 -7.95
N ILE A 157 -13.99 2.11 -6.82
CA ILE A 157 -14.63 1.93 -5.51
C ILE A 157 -15.66 3.04 -5.24
N ASP A 158 -15.36 4.30 -5.61
CA ASP A 158 -16.32 5.42 -5.53
C ASP A 158 -17.57 5.17 -6.39
N ILE A 159 -17.43 4.62 -7.60
CA ILE A 159 -18.57 4.22 -8.44
C ILE A 159 -19.47 3.23 -7.68
N ALA A 160 -18.88 2.22 -7.03
CA ALA A 160 -19.65 1.25 -6.25
C ALA A 160 -20.43 1.93 -5.10
N VAL A 161 -19.81 2.89 -4.41
CA VAL A 161 -20.49 3.66 -3.34
C VAL A 161 -21.60 4.55 -3.89
N ARG A 162 -21.40 5.18 -5.06
CA ARG A 162 -22.42 6.05 -5.67
C ARG A 162 -23.66 5.27 -6.12
N LEU A 163 -23.46 4.07 -6.67
CA LEU A 163 -24.55 3.26 -7.20
C LEU A 163 -25.24 2.41 -6.13
N CYS A 164 -24.53 2.01 -5.08
CA CYS A 164 -25.04 1.05 -4.10
C CYS A 164 -25.03 1.53 -2.64
N GLY A 165 -24.46 2.71 -2.35
CA GLY A 165 -24.27 3.23 -1.00
C GLY A 165 -23.00 2.69 -0.32
N GLU A 166 -22.59 3.29 0.80
CA GLU A 166 -21.35 2.93 1.50
C GLU A 166 -21.40 1.57 2.22
N ASP A 167 -22.60 1.06 2.54
CA ASP A 167 -22.78 -0.18 3.32
C ASP A 167 -22.17 -1.41 2.64
N ILE A 168 -21.98 -1.33 1.32
CA ILE A 168 -21.41 -2.42 0.51
C ILE A 168 -19.89 -2.54 0.61
N LEU A 169 -19.19 -1.54 1.14
CA LEU A 169 -17.73 -1.48 1.06
C LEU A 169 -17.05 -2.67 1.73
N GLY A 170 -17.58 -3.14 2.88
CA GLY A 170 -17.07 -4.35 3.54
C GLY A 170 -17.12 -5.58 2.62
N GLU A 171 -18.30 -5.84 2.03
CA GLU A 171 -18.53 -6.98 1.13
C GLU A 171 -17.72 -6.88 -0.17
N LEU A 172 -17.63 -5.68 -0.75
CA LEU A 172 -16.83 -5.44 -1.94
C LEU A 172 -15.35 -5.76 -1.69
N TRP A 173 -14.80 -5.30 -0.57
CA TRP A 173 -13.41 -5.58 -0.23
C TRP A 173 -13.15 -7.05 0.09
N ASP A 174 -14.10 -7.73 0.74
CA ASP A 174 -14.03 -9.18 0.93
C ASP A 174 -14.01 -9.93 -0.40
N PHE A 175 -14.81 -9.48 -1.38
CA PHE A 175 -14.78 -10.05 -2.73
C PHE A 175 -13.44 -9.82 -3.43
N LEU A 176 -12.90 -8.60 -3.40
CA LEU A 176 -11.66 -8.23 -4.10
C LEU A 176 -10.41 -8.90 -3.52
N MET A 177 -10.44 -9.26 -2.23
CA MET A 177 -9.32 -9.83 -1.48
C MET A 177 -9.53 -11.29 -1.06
N ALA A 178 -10.58 -11.96 -1.55
CA ALA A 178 -10.92 -13.32 -1.11
C ALA A 178 -9.72 -14.30 -1.18
N ASP A 179 -9.01 -14.33 -2.31
CA ASP A 179 -7.83 -15.19 -2.50
C ASP A 179 -6.68 -14.86 -1.53
N TRP A 180 -6.59 -13.59 -1.13
CA TRP A 180 -5.55 -13.11 -0.22
C TRP A 180 -5.81 -13.53 1.21
N TYR A 181 -7.08 -13.66 1.61
CA TYR A 181 -7.43 -14.07 2.97
C TYR A 181 -6.94 -15.49 3.26
N ASP A 182 -7.12 -16.42 2.32
CA ASP A 182 -6.66 -17.80 2.46
C ASP A 182 -5.12 -17.87 2.49
N ALA A 183 -4.46 -17.05 1.67
CA ALA A 183 -3.00 -16.94 1.68
C ALA A 183 -2.47 -16.36 2.99
N HIS A 184 -3.12 -15.31 3.51
CA HIS A 184 -2.75 -14.62 4.72
C HIS A 184 -2.91 -15.50 5.96
N GLU A 185 -4.04 -16.20 6.11
CA GLU A 185 -4.28 -17.15 7.20
C GLU A 185 -3.25 -18.27 7.21
N ARG A 186 -3.07 -18.93 6.06
CA ARG A 186 -2.09 -20.01 5.89
C ARG A 186 -0.68 -19.52 6.26
N ARG A 187 -0.36 -18.27 5.96
CA ARG A 187 0.98 -17.74 6.13
C ARG A 187 1.28 -17.27 7.54
N PHE A 188 0.35 -16.57 8.18
CA PHE A 188 0.65 -15.85 9.42
C PHE A 188 0.07 -16.50 10.68
N SER A 189 -0.81 -17.49 10.53
CA SER A 189 -1.36 -18.22 11.67
C SER A 189 -0.25 -18.90 12.51
N PRO A 190 -0.31 -18.79 13.86
CA PRO A 190 0.57 -19.53 14.76
C PRO A 190 0.47 -21.06 14.63
N GLU A 191 -0.61 -21.58 14.01
CA GLU A 191 -0.75 -23.00 13.69
C GLU A 191 0.30 -23.47 12.66
N ASN A 192 0.82 -22.56 11.83
CA ASN A 192 1.73 -22.88 10.72
C ASN A 192 3.18 -22.50 11.00
N GLN A 193 3.43 -21.50 11.86
CA GLN A 193 4.80 -21.08 12.24
C GLN A 193 4.81 -20.27 13.54
N PRO A 194 5.96 -20.15 14.25
CA PRO A 194 6.07 -19.29 15.42
C PRO A 194 5.72 -17.84 15.11
N TRP A 195 5.01 -17.15 16.01
CA TRP A 195 4.59 -15.76 15.80
C TRP A 195 5.75 -14.82 15.52
N GLN A 196 6.93 -15.02 16.12
CA GLN A 196 8.09 -14.18 15.86
C GLN A 196 8.52 -14.21 14.39
N VAL A 197 8.34 -15.36 13.71
CA VAL A 197 8.58 -15.49 12.28
C VAL A 197 7.51 -14.73 11.49
N SER A 198 6.22 -14.93 11.82
CA SER A 198 5.10 -14.18 11.21
C SER A 198 5.26 -12.67 11.38
N ALA A 199 5.61 -12.20 12.58
CA ALA A 199 5.80 -10.80 12.89
C ALA A 199 6.94 -10.19 12.06
N ASN A 200 8.09 -10.87 11.97
CA ASN A 200 9.19 -10.40 11.13
C ASN A 200 8.79 -10.35 9.64
N GLN A 201 8.10 -11.38 9.15
CA GLN A 201 7.59 -11.43 7.79
C GLN A 201 6.58 -10.31 7.49
N LEU A 202 5.68 -10.00 8.43
CA LEU A 202 4.74 -8.88 8.32
C LEU A 202 5.47 -7.54 8.24
N MET A 203 6.57 -7.37 8.98
CA MET A 203 7.42 -6.18 8.91
C MET A 203 8.16 -6.07 7.58
N VAL A 204 8.70 -7.17 7.06
CA VAL A 204 9.33 -7.21 5.72
C VAL A 204 8.32 -6.82 4.64
N ALA A 205 7.10 -7.38 4.68
CA ALA A 205 6.04 -7.04 3.72
C ALA A 205 5.57 -5.58 3.83
N ILE A 206 5.61 -4.98 5.03
CA ILE A 206 5.32 -3.54 5.19
C ILE A 206 6.38 -2.75 4.41
N VAL A 207 7.65 -2.94 4.74
CA VAL A 207 8.75 -2.17 4.12
C VAL A 207 8.73 -2.30 2.60
N ASP A 208 8.71 -3.52 2.09
CA ASP A 208 8.80 -3.81 0.66
C ASP A 208 7.61 -3.22 -0.11
N GLY A 209 6.37 -3.44 0.36
CA GLY A 209 5.19 -2.86 -0.29
C GLY A 209 5.14 -1.34 -0.21
N PHE A 210 5.57 -0.74 0.90
CA PHE A 210 5.49 0.71 1.07
C PHE A 210 6.57 1.51 0.31
N HIS A 211 7.70 0.90 -0.04
CA HIS A 211 8.63 1.50 -1.00
C HIS A 211 7.93 1.76 -2.32
N ALA A 212 7.23 0.77 -2.87
CA ALA A 212 6.55 0.93 -4.16
C ALA A 212 5.28 1.80 -4.06
N HIS A 213 4.65 1.90 -2.89
CA HIS A 213 3.60 2.89 -2.66
C HIS A 213 4.12 4.33 -2.57
N LEU A 214 5.43 4.56 -2.51
CA LEU A 214 6.02 5.90 -2.42
C LEU A 214 5.47 6.69 -1.23
N VAL A 215 5.48 6.08 -0.05
CA VAL A 215 5.08 6.70 1.21
C VAL A 215 5.99 7.86 1.62
N GLY A 216 5.51 8.66 2.57
CA GLY A 216 6.21 9.83 3.10
C GLY A 216 5.95 11.09 2.28
N ARG A 217 6.23 12.25 2.90
CA ARG A 217 5.91 13.57 2.31
C ARG A 217 6.57 13.79 0.96
N ASP A 218 7.84 13.40 0.85
CA ASP A 218 8.64 13.57 -0.37
C ASP A 218 8.35 12.49 -1.43
N ARG A 219 7.39 11.59 -1.16
CA ARG A 219 7.00 10.46 -2.02
C ARG A 219 8.19 9.58 -2.44
N GLN A 220 9.18 9.44 -1.56
CA GLN A 220 10.38 8.64 -1.81
C GLN A 220 10.24 7.18 -1.38
N GLY A 221 9.22 6.84 -0.57
CA GLY A 221 9.12 5.55 0.10
C GLY A 221 9.75 5.54 1.50
N ASP A 222 9.96 6.70 2.11
CA ASP A 222 10.60 6.79 3.43
C ASP A 222 9.61 6.51 4.57
N LEU A 223 10.09 5.77 5.56
CA LEU A 223 9.34 5.25 6.69
C LEU A 223 9.93 5.77 7.99
N GLU A 224 9.08 6.13 8.95
CA GLU A 224 9.53 6.30 10.32
C GLU A 224 9.31 5.00 11.09
N MET A 225 10.39 4.34 11.50
CA MET A 225 10.30 3.19 12.40
C MET A 225 10.12 3.65 13.84
N ILE A 226 9.20 3.01 14.56
CA ILE A 226 8.90 3.26 15.95
C ILE A 226 9.05 1.96 16.72
N GLU A 227 9.92 1.95 17.73
CA GLU A 227 10.09 0.80 18.61
C GLU A 227 9.49 1.07 19.98
N GLU A 228 8.55 0.22 20.37
CA GLU A 228 7.98 0.18 21.71
C GLU A 228 8.30 -1.17 22.39
N PRO A 229 8.18 -1.26 23.73
CA PRO A 229 8.47 -2.51 24.45
C PRO A 229 7.63 -3.70 23.97
N ASP A 230 6.37 -3.47 23.61
CA ASP A 230 5.37 -4.48 23.26
C ASP A 230 5.12 -4.64 21.74
N ARG A 231 5.58 -3.68 20.93
CA ARG A 231 5.33 -3.65 19.48
C ARG A 231 6.40 -2.86 18.71
N ILE A 232 6.44 -3.08 17.41
CA ILE A 232 7.18 -2.24 16.47
C ILE A 232 6.17 -1.64 15.51
N GLY A 233 6.35 -0.39 15.13
CA GLY A 233 5.50 0.29 14.17
C GLY A 233 6.27 1.00 13.07
N PHE A 234 5.54 1.27 12.00
CA PHE A 234 5.97 2.17 10.94
C PHE A 234 4.93 3.25 10.76
N ARG A 235 5.38 4.50 10.73
CA ARG A 235 4.53 5.67 10.45
C ARG A 235 4.81 6.19 9.05
N PHE A 236 3.72 6.41 8.34
CA PHE A 236 3.66 6.91 6.97
C PHE A 236 2.96 8.26 7.02
N ALA A 237 3.69 9.35 6.78
CA ALA A 237 3.16 10.70 6.77
C ALA A 237 3.30 11.30 5.36
N PRO A 238 2.38 11.00 4.42
CA PRO A 238 1.23 10.10 4.54
C PRO A 238 1.47 8.71 3.91
N CYS A 239 0.46 7.82 3.97
CA CYS A 239 0.43 6.58 3.18
C CYS A 239 0.32 6.94 1.69
N GLY A 240 1.18 6.42 0.81
CA GLY A 240 1.29 6.93 -0.57
C GLY A 240 0.03 6.77 -1.43
N SER A 241 -0.84 5.79 -1.14
CA SER A 241 -2.14 5.63 -1.83
C SER A 241 -3.29 6.29 -1.05
N GLY A 242 -3.51 5.89 0.21
CA GLY A 242 -4.59 6.46 1.03
C GLY A 242 -4.40 7.96 1.32
N GLY A 243 -3.15 8.40 1.45
CA GLY A 243 -2.76 9.79 1.57
C GLY A 243 -3.14 10.61 0.35
N ARG A 244 -3.09 10.08 -0.87
CA ARG A 244 -3.61 10.80 -2.05
C ARG A 244 -5.10 11.09 -1.96
N MET A 245 -5.85 10.26 -1.25
CA MET A 245 -7.27 10.50 -1.08
C MET A 245 -7.53 11.70 -0.15
N LEU A 246 -6.63 11.95 0.81
CA LEU A 246 -6.93 12.78 1.99
C LEU A 246 -6.00 13.98 2.17
N ASP A 247 -4.76 13.91 1.71
CA ASP A 247 -3.69 14.84 2.03
C ASP A 247 -3.38 15.78 0.86
N ALA A 248 -3.60 17.07 1.10
CA ALA A 248 -3.33 18.12 0.13
C ALA A 248 -1.84 18.32 -0.14
N GLU A 249 -0.96 18.04 0.83
CA GLU A 249 0.50 18.19 0.64
C GLU A 249 1.03 17.17 -0.36
N VAL A 250 0.44 15.98 -0.41
CA VAL A 250 0.84 14.90 -1.34
C VAL A 250 0.27 15.05 -2.74
N THR A 251 -0.82 15.79 -2.88
CA THR A 251 -1.55 15.94 -4.15
C THR A 251 -1.41 17.34 -4.76
N GLY A 252 -0.56 18.21 -4.18
CA GLY A 252 -0.40 19.58 -4.66
C GLY A 252 -1.65 20.44 -4.47
N GLY A 253 -2.47 20.15 -3.46
CA GLY A 253 -3.70 20.87 -3.15
C GLY A 253 -5.00 20.18 -3.59
N GLU A 254 -4.92 19.02 -4.24
CA GLU A 254 -6.07 18.35 -4.87
C GLU A 254 -6.31 16.92 -4.35
N PRO A 255 -6.59 16.74 -3.03
CA PRO A 255 -6.85 15.41 -2.49
C PRO A 255 -8.12 14.84 -3.11
N ARG A 256 -8.12 13.53 -3.41
CA ARG A 256 -9.20 12.93 -4.20
C ARG A 256 -10.57 12.85 -3.50
N SER A 257 -10.61 12.99 -2.18
CA SER A 257 -11.88 13.10 -1.45
C SER A 257 -12.51 14.49 -1.54
N ALA A 258 -11.76 15.50 -1.99
CA ALA A 258 -12.27 16.84 -2.25
C ALA A 258 -12.75 17.01 -3.70
N ALA A 259 -13.45 18.09 -3.97
CA ALA A 259 -13.78 18.49 -5.34
C ALA A 259 -12.49 18.74 -6.16
N PRO A 260 -12.49 18.44 -7.48
CA PRO A 260 -13.63 17.99 -8.29
C PRO A 260 -13.89 16.47 -8.25
N TYR A 261 -13.00 15.68 -7.67
CA TYR A 261 -13.08 14.21 -7.66
C TYR A 261 -14.22 13.71 -6.77
N GLY A 262 -14.23 14.14 -5.51
CA GLY A 262 -15.24 13.77 -4.51
C GLY A 262 -15.34 12.26 -4.30
N PHE A 263 -14.21 11.56 -4.23
CA PHE A 263 -14.16 10.12 -3.98
C PHE A 263 -14.65 9.79 -2.56
N ALA A 264 -15.38 8.69 -2.46
CA ALA A 264 -16.08 8.28 -1.25
C ALA A 264 -15.17 8.16 -0.02
N THR A 265 -15.64 8.74 1.08
CA THR A 265 -15.19 8.52 2.46
C THR A 265 -16.37 8.06 3.29
N THR A 266 -16.15 7.25 4.33
CA THR A 266 -17.24 6.81 5.20
C THR A 266 -17.95 8.01 5.84
N THR A 267 -19.28 7.99 5.80
CA THR A 267 -20.16 9.01 6.40
C THR A 267 -20.78 8.55 7.72
N ARG A 268 -20.74 7.23 7.98
CA ARG A 268 -21.15 6.61 9.24
C ARG A 268 -20.05 5.67 9.76
N ARG A 269 -20.20 5.26 11.02
CA ARG A 269 -19.31 4.28 11.67
C ARG A 269 -19.68 2.88 11.21
N HIS A 270 -18.68 2.13 10.76
CA HIS A 270 -18.81 0.75 10.31
C HIS A 270 -17.70 -0.12 10.90
N ASP A 271 -18.01 -1.35 11.28
CA ASP A 271 -17.05 -2.26 11.90
C ASP A 271 -15.91 -2.65 10.94
N TRP A 272 -16.20 -2.73 9.64
CA TRP A 272 -15.23 -2.90 8.56
C TRP A 272 -14.36 -1.66 8.25
N ALA A 273 -14.58 -0.54 8.95
CA ALA A 273 -13.79 0.69 8.84
C ALA A 273 -13.42 1.27 10.21
N TRP A 274 -12.98 0.40 11.13
CA TRP A 274 -12.56 0.78 12.49
C TRP A 274 -13.61 1.54 13.31
N ASN A 275 -14.89 1.43 12.95
CA ASN A 275 -15.98 2.22 13.48
C ASN A 275 -15.71 3.74 13.41
N GLU A 276 -14.97 4.23 12.41
CA GLU A 276 -14.70 5.66 12.23
C GLU A 276 -15.42 6.26 11.02
N VAL A 277 -15.68 7.57 11.12
CA VAL A 277 -16.18 8.41 10.02
C VAL A 277 -14.99 9.09 9.33
N GLY A 278 -15.07 9.28 8.02
CA GLY A 278 -14.02 9.92 7.23
C GLY A 278 -12.93 8.97 6.76
N ILE A 279 -13.13 7.66 6.86
CA ILE A 279 -12.19 6.68 6.31
C ILE A 279 -12.32 6.67 4.80
N CYS A 280 -11.22 6.88 4.07
CA CYS A 280 -11.22 6.82 2.62
C CYS A 280 -11.68 5.43 2.16
N SER A 281 -12.55 5.34 1.16
CA SER A 281 -13.10 4.05 0.70
C SER A 281 -12.02 3.07 0.25
N TYR A 282 -10.92 3.58 -0.32
CA TYR A 282 -9.72 2.80 -0.60
C TYR A 282 -9.10 2.22 0.68
N CYS A 283 -8.99 3.00 1.76
CA CYS A 283 -8.34 2.64 3.01
C CYS A 283 -9.04 1.49 3.76
N VAL A 284 -10.31 1.19 3.43
CA VAL A 284 -11.09 0.10 4.05
C VAL A 284 -10.43 -1.26 3.87
N HIS A 285 -9.77 -1.50 2.74
CA HIS A 285 -9.06 -2.77 2.50
C HIS A 285 -8.00 -3.04 3.58
N CYS A 286 -7.35 -2.01 4.11
CA CYS A 286 -6.37 -2.14 5.18
C CYS A 286 -7.03 -2.66 6.47
N CYS A 287 -8.24 -2.19 6.81
CA CYS A 287 -9.00 -2.64 7.98
C CYS A 287 -9.37 -4.10 7.82
N GLN A 288 -9.96 -4.43 6.68
CA GLN A 288 -10.44 -5.78 6.38
C GLN A 288 -9.30 -6.80 6.40
N LEU A 289 -8.22 -6.55 5.63
CA LEU A 289 -7.12 -7.50 5.47
C LEU A 289 -6.26 -7.67 6.74
N ASN A 290 -6.01 -6.60 7.49
CA ASN A 290 -5.03 -6.65 8.58
C ASN A 290 -5.65 -6.79 9.98
N VAL A 291 -6.91 -6.38 10.14
CA VAL A 291 -7.60 -6.32 11.43
C VAL A 291 -8.78 -7.28 11.46
N VAL A 292 -9.81 -7.05 10.64
CA VAL A 292 -11.09 -7.78 10.73
C VAL A 292 -10.91 -9.26 10.37
N MET A 293 -10.44 -9.55 9.16
CA MET A 293 -10.28 -10.93 8.71
C MET A 293 -9.32 -11.73 9.60
N PRO A 294 -8.15 -11.21 10.02
CA PRO A 294 -7.28 -11.95 10.91
C PRO A 294 -7.87 -12.21 12.29
N ILE A 295 -8.65 -11.26 12.85
CA ILE A 295 -9.40 -11.53 14.08
C ILE A 295 -10.38 -12.69 13.87
N ASP A 296 -11.14 -12.65 12.77
CA ASP A 296 -12.20 -13.62 12.51
C ASP A 296 -11.66 -15.03 12.19
N ARG A 297 -10.48 -15.13 11.58
CA ARG A 297 -9.89 -16.42 11.16
C ARG A 297 -8.78 -16.96 12.07
N ILE A 298 -7.98 -16.08 12.66
CA ILE A 298 -6.77 -16.42 13.44
C ILE A 298 -6.94 -16.09 14.93
N GLY A 299 -7.92 -15.23 15.29
CA GLY A 299 -8.25 -14.86 16.66
C GLY A 299 -7.63 -13.55 17.14
N PHE A 300 -6.81 -12.88 16.31
CA PHE A 300 -6.16 -11.60 16.64
C PHE A 300 -5.75 -10.84 15.36
N PRO A 301 -5.61 -9.51 15.40
CA PRO A 301 -5.18 -8.74 14.24
C PRO A 301 -3.70 -9.01 13.94
N THR A 302 -3.36 -9.30 12.70
CA THR A 302 -1.95 -9.45 12.30
C THR A 302 -1.20 -8.12 12.29
N ARG A 303 -1.90 -7.02 12.00
CA ARG A 303 -1.36 -5.66 12.14
C ARG A 303 -2.43 -4.74 12.71
N VAL A 304 -2.05 -3.83 13.59
CA VAL A 304 -2.95 -2.80 14.11
C VAL A 304 -2.68 -1.50 13.36
N ILE A 305 -3.71 -0.90 12.78
CA ILE A 305 -3.56 0.26 11.90
C ILE A 305 -4.31 1.44 12.49
N ASP A 306 -3.61 2.56 12.62
CA ASP A 306 -4.20 3.88 12.89
C ASP A 306 -4.32 4.59 11.53
N PRO A 307 -5.53 4.64 10.94
CA PRO A 307 -5.72 5.15 9.59
C PRO A 307 -5.71 6.68 9.56
N PRO A 308 -5.38 7.28 8.40
CA PRO A 308 -5.65 8.69 8.16
C PRO A 308 -7.17 8.93 8.09
N ILE A 309 -7.65 10.08 8.59
CA ILE A 309 -9.07 10.43 8.60
C ILE A 309 -9.33 11.71 7.80
N TRP A 310 -10.32 11.67 6.91
CA TRP A 310 -10.84 12.85 6.23
C TRP A 310 -11.64 13.73 7.17
N THR A 311 -11.31 15.02 7.23
CA THR A 311 -12.00 16.01 8.08
C THR A 311 -13.02 16.86 7.31
N GLY A 312 -13.32 16.51 6.06
CA GLY A 312 -14.25 17.23 5.19
C GLY A 312 -13.64 18.42 4.44
N HIS A 313 -12.37 18.78 4.72
CA HIS A 313 -11.71 19.92 4.11
C HIS A 313 -10.28 19.55 3.67
N PRO A 314 -9.80 20.07 2.52
CA PRO A 314 -8.42 19.89 2.10
C PRO A 314 -7.45 20.40 3.18
N GLY A 315 -6.57 19.52 3.64
CA GLY A 315 -5.55 19.81 4.65
C GLY A 315 -4.57 18.65 4.76
N ALA A 316 -3.58 18.80 5.64
CA ALA A 316 -2.70 17.69 5.98
C ALA A 316 -3.51 16.60 6.69
N ALA A 317 -3.46 15.38 6.17
CA ALA A 317 -4.11 14.25 6.82
C ALA A 317 -3.29 13.80 8.04
N THR A 318 -3.93 13.10 8.97
CA THR A 318 -3.16 12.39 10.02
C THR A 318 -2.27 11.34 9.37
N ALA A 319 -1.12 11.05 9.98
CA ALA A 319 -0.27 9.98 9.51
C ALA A 319 -1.00 8.63 9.60
N CYS A 320 -0.70 7.71 8.67
CA CYS A 320 -1.06 6.32 8.83
C CYS A 320 0.02 5.65 9.69
N THR A 321 -0.35 4.87 10.71
CA THR A 321 0.64 4.12 11.51
C THR A 321 0.25 2.65 11.54
N TRP A 322 1.18 1.76 11.25
CA TRP A 322 0.98 0.32 11.28
C TRP A 322 1.83 -0.28 12.39
N TRP A 323 1.23 -1.13 13.21
CA TRP A 323 1.88 -1.78 14.35
C TRP A 323 1.85 -3.28 14.19
N VAL A 324 2.97 -3.93 14.51
CA VAL A 324 3.09 -5.37 14.69
C VAL A 324 3.48 -5.62 16.15
N TYR A 325 2.59 -6.26 16.90
CA TYR A 325 2.84 -6.62 18.29
C TYR A 325 3.83 -7.78 18.38
N ARG A 326 4.74 -7.70 19.36
CA ARG A 326 5.75 -8.75 19.60
C ARG A 326 5.12 -10.07 20.03
N ASP A 327 3.94 -10.00 20.64
CA ASP A 327 3.10 -11.13 21.01
C ASP A 327 1.61 -10.75 20.83
N PRO A 328 0.77 -11.59 20.21
CA PRO A 328 -0.65 -11.26 19.98
C PRO A 328 -1.44 -11.03 21.27
N SER A 329 -1.02 -11.62 22.38
CA SER A 329 -1.65 -11.44 23.69
C SER A 329 -1.51 -10.02 24.24
N LEU A 330 -0.57 -9.22 23.69
CA LEU A 330 -0.35 -7.83 24.07
C LEU A 330 -1.27 -6.85 23.34
N VAL A 331 -2.02 -7.31 22.33
CA VAL A 331 -2.99 -6.47 21.61
C VAL A 331 -4.10 -6.02 22.59
N PRO A 332 -4.33 -4.70 22.77
CA PRO A 332 -5.38 -4.20 23.66
C PRO A 332 -6.79 -4.55 23.21
N ASP A 333 -7.72 -4.73 24.15
CA ASP A 333 -9.14 -5.02 23.87
C ASP A 333 -9.80 -3.95 23.00
N SER A 334 -9.39 -2.68 23.14
CA SER A 334 -9.87 -1.57 22.33
C SER A 334 -9.66 -1.77 20.82
N VAL A 335 -8.63 -2.54 20.42
CA VAL A 335 -8.37 -2.87 19.01
C VAL A 335 -9.42 -3.84 18.45
N TYR A 336 -9.95 -4.75 19.27
CA TYR A 336 -11.03 -5.64 18.87
C TYR A 336 -12.35 -4.88 18.83
N HIS A 337 -12.61 -4.07 19.86
CA HIS A 337 -13.85 -3.30 19.98
C HIS A 337 -14.01 -2.26 18.86
N ARG A 338 -12.93 -1.62 18.40
CA ARG A 338 -13.00 -0.68 17.26
C ARG A 338 -13.46 -1.33 15.96
N VAL A 339 -13.41 -2.66 15.83
CA VAL A 339 -13.97 -3.38 14.66
C VAL A 339 -15.16 -4.27 15.04
N GLY A 340 -15.87 -3.94 16.12
CA GLY A 340 -17.06 -4.67 16.55
C GLY A 340 -16.80 -6.11 16.98
N ARG A 341 -15.54 -6.46 17.29
CA ARG A 341 -15.16 -7.79 17.78
C ARG A 341 -14.88 -7.76 19.28
N THR A 342 -14.79 -8.95 19.86
CA THR A 342 -14.37 -9.14 21.25
C THR A 342 -13.11 -10.01 21.28
N PRO A 343 -12.31 -9.93 22.34
CA PRO A 343 -11.14 -10.79 22.52
C PRO A 343 -11.61 -12.19 22.92
N GLY A 344 -12.08 -12.97 21.95
CA GLY A 344 -12.53 -14.35 22.13
C GLY A 344 -11.38 -15.32 21.88
N ASN A 345 -10.75 -15.80 22.97
CA ASN A 345 -9.57 -16.68 22.99
C ASN A 345 -8.31 -16.11 22.30
N ARG A 346 -7.52 -15.35 23.05
CA ARG A 346 -6.16 -14.95 22.67
C ARG A 346 -5.25 -16.20 22.61
N GLY A 347 -5.31 -16.93 21.49
CA GLY A 347 -4.43 -18.05 21.17
C GLY A 347 -5.15 -19.41 21.03
N GLY A 348 -5.42 -19.82 19.79
CA GLY A 348 -5.74 -21.20 19.42
C GLY A 348 -7.24 -21.51 19.34
N LYS A 349 -7.65 -22.20 18.26
CA LYS A 349 -8.97 -22.84 18.15
C LYS A 349 -9.22 -23.72 19.38
N ALA A 350 -10.49 -23.76 19.81
CA ALA A 350 -10.98 -24.65 20.87
C ALA A 350 -10.72 -26.13 20.56
#